data_AF-A0A496T068-F1
#
_entry.id   AF-A0A496T068-F1
#
_cell.length_a   1.000
_cell.length_b   1.000
_cell.length_c   1.000
_cell.angle_alpha   90.00
_cell.angle_beta   90.00
_cell.angle_gamma   90.00
#
_symmetry.space_group_name_H-M   'P 1'
#
loop_
_entity.id
_entity.type
_entity.pdbx_description
1 polymer ?
#
loop_
_entity_poly.entity_id
_entity_poly.type
_entity_poly.pdbx_seq_one_letter_code
_entity_poly.pdbx_strand_id
1 'polypeptide(L)'
;MENIEGTKCALWQEAKPIVFFQIPRYPLPQHAVDSAQLRNIPKTRLEVAFCNKCGHIMLVNPPDPHVMETVYTQFFVTCPSVGTTGIGSLRTKRFLNFVSDH
;
A
#
# COMPACT_ATOMS: atom_id res chain seq x y z
N MET A 1 12.97 17.94 14.48
CA MET A 1 12.17 16.75 14.09
C MET A 1 12.09 15.87 15.31
N GLU A 2 10.91 15.72 15.90
CA GLU A 2 10.70 14.77 16.99
C GLU A 2 10.65 13.36 16.40
N ASN A 3 11.60 12.51 16.79
CA ASN A 3 11.60 11.09 16.44
C ASN A 3 10.55 10.39 17.28
N ILE A 4 9.41 10.06 16.67
CA ILE A 4 8.38 9.24 17.31
C ILE A 4 8.81 7.78 17.12
N GLU A 5 8.91 7.01 18.21
CA GLU A 5 9.21 5.58 18.14
C GLU A 5 8.05 4.86 17.41
N GLY A 6 8.36 4.15 16.31
CA GLY A 6 7.38 3.39 15.54
C GLY A 6 7.11 1.99 16.11
N THR A 7 6.08 1.33 15.58
CA THR A 7 5.76 -0.10 15.79
C THR A 7 6.97 -0.99 15.50
N LYS A 8 7.09 -2.15 16.16
CA LYS A 8 8.20 -3.11 15.99
C LYS A 8 8.46 -3.44 14.51
N CYS A 9 9.73 -3.65 14.13
CA CYS A 9 10.04 -4.07 12.77
C CYS A 9 9.53 -5.48 12.46
N ALA A 10 8.86 -5.65 11.32
CA ALA A 10 8.35 -6.95 10.87
C ALA A 10 9.45 -8.01 10.67
N LEU A 11 10.65 -7.59 10.26
CA LEU A 11 11.80 -8.48 10.04
C LEU A 11 12.68 -8.65 11.28
N TRP A 12 12.64 -7.69 12.21
CA TRP A 12 13.45 -7.71 13.43
C TRP A 12 12.63 -7.18 14.60
N GLN A 13 11.86 -8.06 15.25
CA GLN A 13 10.81 -7.69 16.20
C GLN A 13 11.31 -6.94 17.45
N GLU A 14 12.61 -7.06 17.77
CA GLU A 14 13.25 -6.35 18.89
C GLU A 14 13.71 -4.94 18.52
N ALA A 15 13.78 -4.62 17.22
CA ALA A 15 14.25 -3.32 16.76
C ALA A 15 13.10 -2.31 16.80
N LYS A 16 13.37 -1.14 17.39
CA LYS A 16 12.50 0.03 17.38
C LYS A 16 12.81 0.89 16.15
N PRO A 17 11.91 0.96 15.16
CA PRO A 17 12.11 1.71 13.94
C PRO A 17 11.94 3.20 14.18
N ILE A 18 12.65 4.01 13.39
CA ILE A 18 12.61 5.47 13.45
C ILE A 18 11.69 5.97 12.35
N VAL A 19 10.64 6.70 12.73
CA VAL A 19 9.76 7.39 11.77
C VAL A 19 10.53 8.56 11.17
N PHE A 20 10.71 8.55 9.85
CA PHE A 20 11.44 9.60 9.13
C PHE A 20 10.57 10.39 8.16
N PHE A 21 9.41 9.85 7.78
CA PHE A 21 8.48 10.49 6.87
C PHE A 21 7.04 10.35 7.35
N GLN A 22 6.28 11.44 7.24
CA GLN A 22 4.90 11.49 7.69
C GLN A 22 4.04 12.39 6.80
N ILE A 23 2.82 11.94 6.53
CA ILE A 23 1.74 12.75 5.94
C ILE A 23 0.55 12.69 6.92
N PRO A 24 0.24 13.79 7.63
CA PRO A 24 -0.81 13.80 8.64
C PRO A 24 -2.23 13.48 8.13
N ARG A 25 -2.50 13.79 6.86
CA ARG A 25 -3.83 13.67 6.24
C ARG A 25 -3.72 13.01 4.87
N TYR A 26 -3.40 11.73 4.86
CA TYR A 26 -3.34 10.92 3.65
C TYR A 26 -4.71 10.28 3.37
N PRO A 27 -5.28 10.47 2.17
CA PRO A 27 -6.52 9.81 1.80
C PRO A 27 -6.26 8.32 1.57
N LEU A 28 -6.93 7.46 2.34
CA LEU A 28 -6.87 6.01 2.13
C LEU A 28 -8.20 5.55 1.55
N PRO A 29 -8.31 5.37 0.22
CA PRO A 29 -9.54 4.88 -0.39
C PRO A 29 -9.81 3.45 0.10
N GLN A 30 -11.02 3.20 0.60
CA GLN A 30 -11.46 1.84 0.99
C GLN A 30 -12.03 1.05 -0.19
N HIS A 31 -12.36 1.76 -1.26
CA HIS A 31 -12.93 1.25 -2.50
C HIS A 31 -12.49 2.16 -3.66
N ALA A 32 -12.70 1.73 -4.89
CA ALA A 32 -12.56 2.62 -6.04
C ALA A 32 -13.63 3.73 -5.94
N VAL A 33 -13.18 4.99 -5.95
CA VAL A 33 -14.01 6.18 -5.74
C VAL A 33 -13.98 7.09 -6.95
N ASP A 34 -15.11 7.72 -7.25
CA ASP A 34 -15.18 8.76 -8.28
C ASP A 34 -14.68 10.13 -7.76
N SER A 35 -14.57 11.10 -8.68
CA SER A 35 -14.09 12.44 -8.36
C SER A 35 -14.99 13.22 -7.38
N ALA A 36 -16.28 12.90 -7.31
CA ALA A 36 -17.22 13.52 -6.37
C ALA A 36 -17.03 12.97 -4.94
N GLN A 37 -16.69 11.69 -4.83
CA GLN A 37 -16.49 10.96 -3.57
C GLN A 37 -15.13 11.24 -2.91
N LEU A 38 -14.14 11.76 -3.66
CA LEU A 38 -12.80 12.10 -3.14
C LEU A 38 -12.82 12.93 -1.85
N ARG A 39 -13.80 13.83 -1.71
CA ARG A 39 -13.94 14.71 -0.53
C ARG A 39 -14.34 13.97 0.74
N ASN A 40 -14.98 12.81 0.60
CA ASN A 40 -15.53 12.03 1.70
C ASN A 40 -14.60 10.88 2.12
N ILE A 41 -13.43 10.74 1.49
CA ILE A 41 -12.48 9.69 1.82
C ILE A 41 -11.92 9.92 3.23
N PRO A 42 -11.98 8.91 4.12
CA PRO A 42 -11.32 8.97 5.41
C PRO A 42 -9.83 9.30 5.26
N LYS A 43 -9.39 10.30 6.00
CA LYS A 43 -7.98 10.70 6.03
C LYS A 43 -7.31 10.05 7.22
N THR A 44 -6.26 9.30 6.96
CA THR A 44 -5.42 8.68 7.98
C THR A 44 -4.03 9.29 7.96
N ARG A 45 -3.25 9.06 9.01
CA ARG A 45 -1.86 9.44 9.05
C ARG A 45 -1.03 8.36 8.35
N LEU A 46 -0.30 8.75 7.31
CA LEU A 46 0.69 7.88 6.67
C LEU A 46 2.04 8.11 7.33
N GLU A 47 2.65 7.05 7.84
CA GLU A 47 3.96 7.12 8.49
C GLU A 47 4.86 6.03 7.94
N VAL A 48 6.07 6.43 7.55
CA VAL A 48 7.11 5.51 7.06
C VAL A 48 8.26 5.53 8.07
N ALA A 49 8.66 4.34 8.48
CA ALA A 49 9.75 4.13 9.39
C ALA A 49 10.87 3.32 8.76
N PHE A 50 12.08 3.55 9.26
CA PHE A 50 13.30 2.85 8.88
C PHE A 50 13.83 2.07 10.08
N CYS A 51 14.11 0.78 9.89
CA CYS A 51 14.77 -0.04 10.90
C CYS A 51 16.29 0.17 10.84
N ASN A 52 16.86 0.74 11.90
CA ASN A 52 18.31 0.96 12.03
C ASN A 52 19.14 -0.33 12.20
N LYS A 53 18.51 -1.49 12.42
CA LYS A 53 19.20 -2.79 12.55
C LYS A 53 19.29 -3.54 11.23
N CYS A 54 18.18 -3.69 10.52
CA CYS A 54 18.11 -4.49 9.29
C CYS A 54 17.94 -3.66 8.01
N GLY A 55 17.80 -2.34 8.12
CA GLY A 55 17.61 -1.45 6.96
C GLY A 55 16.21 -1.46 6.34
N HIS A 56 15.27 -2.23 6.90
CA HIS A 56 13.91 -2.35 6.37
C HIS A 56 13.14 -1.03 6.46
N ILE A 57 12.58 -0.61 5.33
CA ILE A 57 11.65 0.53 5.22
C ILE A 57 10.23 -0.03 5.23
N MET A 58 9.37 0.49 6.11
CA MET A 58 8.00 -0.01 6.25
C MET A 58 7.02 1.08 6.66
N LEU A 59 5.73 0.79 6.47
CA LEU A 59 4.65 1.58 7.04
C LEU A 59 4.50 1.25 8.52
N VAL A 60 4.38 2.28 9.37
CA VAL A 60 4.18 2.11 10.82
C VAL A 60 2.79 1.51 11.11
N ASN A 61 1.80 1.99 10.37
CA ASN A 61 0.40 1.59 10.46
C ASN A 61 -0.07 1.22 9.05
N PRO A 62 0.25 0.01 8.56
CA PRO A 62 -0.20 -0.42 7.25
C PRO A 62 -1.74 -0.53 7.24
N PRO A 63 -2.40 -0.22 6.12
CA PRO A 63 -3.84 -0.43 5.98
C PRO A 63 -4.17 -1.93 6.04
N ASP A 64 -5.42 -2.24 6.38
CA ASP A 64 -5.93 -3.63 6.36
C ASP A 64 -5.69 -4.25 4.97
N PRO A 65 -5.06 -5.44 4.88
CA PRO A 65 -4.86 -6.14 3.61
C PRO A 65 -6.13 -6.29 2.78
N HIS A 66 -7.28 -6.53 3.41
CA HIS A 66 -8.56 -6.68 2.71
C HIS A 66 -9.02 -5.39 2.04
N VAL A 67 -8.65 -4.23 2.59
CA VAL A 67 -8.93 -2.92 1.95
C VAL A 67 -8.10 -2.79 0.67
N MET A 68 -6.83 -3.17 0.72
CA MET A 68 -5.94 -3.12 -0.45
C MET A 68 -6.42 -4.07 -1.56
N GLU A 69 -6.82 -5.29 -1.20
CA GLU A 69 -7.40 -6.26 -2.13
C GLU A 69 -8.72 -5.78 -2.73
N THR A 70 -9.58 -5.15 -1.92
CA THR A 70 -10.88 -4.63 -2.39
C THR A 70 -10.68 -3.51 -3.41
N VAL A 71 -9.82 -2.54 -3.12
CA VAL A 71 -9.49 -1.44 -4.05
C VAL A 71 -8.91 -2.01 -5.34
N TYR A 72 -7.99 -2.96 -5.26
CA TYR A 72 -7.38 -3.57 -6.43
C TYR A 72 -8.39 -4.35 -7.28
N THR A 73 -9.23 -5.16 -6.63
CA THR A 73 -10.27 -5.96 -7.29
C THR A 73 -11.31 -5.08 -7.96
N GLN A 74 -11.81 -4.06 -7.25
CA GLN A 74 -12.78 -3.12 -7.81
C GLN A 74 -12.17 -2.31 -8.95
N PHE A 75 -10.91 -1.87 -8.86
CA PHE A 75 -10.25 -1.22 -9.98
C PHE A 75 -10.18 -2.15 -11.20
N PHE A 76 -9.85 -3.42 -11.01
CA PHE A 76 -9.81 -4.41 -12.08
C PHE A 76 -11.18 -4.61 -12.75
N VAL A 77 -12.24 -4.66 -11.95
CA VAL A 77 -13.62 -4.86 -12.43
C VAL A 77 -14.21 -3.60 -13.08
N THR A 78 -13.93 -2.42 -12.52
CA THR A 78 -14.59 -1.16 -12.91
C THR A 78 -13.83 -0.39 -13.99
N CYS A 79 -12.54 -0.66 -14.20
CA CYS A 79 -11.75 0.01 -15.22
C CYS A 79 -12.01 -0.62 -16.60
N PRO A 80 -12.69 0.07 -17.54
CA PRO A 80 -13.07 -0.51 -18.84
C PRO A 80 -11.84 -0.93 -19.64
N SER A 81 -10.71 -0.24 -19.49
CA SER A 81 -9.45 -0.59 -20.16
C SER A 81 -8.94 -1.96 -19.72
N VAL A 82 -9.12 -2.38 -18.47
CA VAL A 82 -8.65 -3.69 -17.99
C VAL A 82 -9.50 -4.82 -18.57
N GLY A 83 -10.83 -4.63 -18.61
CA GLY A 83 -11.78 -5.58 -19.21
C GLY A 83 -11.71 -5.63 -20.75
N THR A 84 -11.40 -4.53 -21.43
CA THR A 84 -11.37 -4.46 -22.91
C THR A 84 -10.00 -4.75 -23.52
N THR A 85 -8.90 -4.35 -22.87
CA THR A 85 -7.55 -4.52 -23.44
C THR A 85 -6.83 -5.77 -22.95
N GLY A 86 -7.35 -6.43 -21.89
CA GLY A 86 -6.66 -7.56 -21.26
C GLY A 86 -5.28 -7.19 -20.68
N ILE A 87 -4.93 -5.91 -20.53
CA ILE A 87 -3.62 -5.48 -20.04
C ILE A 87 -3.34 -6.04 -18.64
N GLY A 88 -4.38 -6.15 -17.80
CA GLY A 88 -4.28 -6.79 -16.49
C GLY A 88 -3.93 -8.28 -16.59
N SER A 89 -4.57 -9.04 -17.46
CA SER A 89 -4.29 -10.48 -17.63
C SER A 89 -2.97 -10.75 -18.37
N LEU A 90 -2.61 -9.92 -19.34
CA LEU A 90 -1.38 -10.06 -20.13
C LEU A 90 -0.13 -9.74 -19.29
N ARG A 91 -0.16 -8.69 -18.46
CA ARG A 91 0.95 -8.35 -17.57
C ARG A 91 1.07 -9.34 -16.40
N THR A 92 -0.04 -9.80 -15.83
CA THR A 92 -0.03 -10.86 -14.82
C THR A 92 0.50 -12.18 -15.39
N LYS A 93 0.10 -12.59 -16.61
CA LYS A 93 0.69 -13.76 -17.27
C LYS A 93 2.19 -13.60 -17.52
N ARG A 94 2.64 -12.43 -17.98
CA ARG A 94 4.08 -12.18 -18.21
C ARG A 94 4.88 -12.23 -16.91
N PHE A 95 4.35 -11.67 -15.83
CA PHE A 95 4.98 -11.74 -14.52
C PHE A 95 5.02 -13.17 -13.98
N LEU A 96 3.89 -13.90 -14.06
CA LEU A 96 3.83 -15.30 -13.66
C LEU A 96 4.81 -16.17 -14.45
N ASN A 97 4.91 -15.99 -15.77
CA ASN A 97 5.89 -16.71 -16.58
C ASN A 97 7.33 -16.37 -16.18
N PHE A 98 7.64 -15.07 -15.97
CA PHE A 98 8.97 -14.65 -15.54
C PHE A 98 9.40 -15.29 -14.21
N VAL A 99 8.48 -15.35 -13.24
CA VAL A 99 8.73 -15.94 -11.92
C VAL A 99 8.72 -17.47 -11.94
N SER A 100 8.02 -18.10 -12.89
CA SER A 100 7.93 -19.57 -12.99
C SER A 100 9.06 -20.19 -13.84
N ASP A 101 9.73 -19.40 -14.69
CA ASP A 101 10.90 -19.81 -15.49
C ASP A 101 12.22 -19.71 -14.69
N HIS A 102 12.16 -19.54 -13.36
CA HIS A 102 13.28 -19.57 -12.40
C HIS A 102 12.90 -20.42 -11.18
#